data_AF-A0ABC8RYC2-F1
#
_entry.id   AF-A0ABC8RYC2-F1
#
_cell.length_a   1.000
_cell.length_b   1.000
_cell.length_c   1.000
_cell.angle_alpha   90.00
_cell.angle_beta   90.00
_cell.angle_gamma   90.00
#
_symmetry.space_group_name_H-M   'P 1'
#
loop_
_entity.id
_entity.type
_entity.pdbx_description
1 polymer ?
#
loop_
_entity_poly.entity_id
_entity_poly.type
_entity_poly.pdbx_seq_one_letter_code
_entity_poly.pdbx_strand_id
1 'polypeptide(L)'
;MELILDSLRHWVIEYHVDGFRFDLASVLCRGTDGSPLNAPPLIRAITKDNILSRCKIIAEPWDCAGLYLVGGFPNWDRWAEWNGKYRDDIRRFIKVMPVGETRYVVID
;
A
#
# COMPACT_ATOMS: atom_id res chain seq x y z
N MET A 1 -5.59 -12.14 12.51
CA MET A 1 -5.03 -12.34 11.16
C MET A 1 -6.08 -12.97 10.25
N GLU A 2 -6.74 -14.05 10.67
CA GLU A 2 -7.78 -14.75 9.89
C GLU A 2 -8.85 -13.83 9.32
N LEU A 3 -9.40 -12.90 10.10
CA LEU A 3 -10.45 -11.98 9.65
C LEU A 3 -10.13 -11.26 8.33
N ILE A 4 -8.90 -10.74 8.17
CA ILE A 4 -8.51 -9.99 6.98
C ILE A 4 -8.35 -10.95 5.79
N LEU A 5 -7.69 -12.10 5.99
CA LEU A 5 -7.51 -13.09 4.93
C LEU A 5 -8.85 -13.65 4.45
N ASP A 6 -9.74 -14.01 5.37
CA ASP A 6 -11.05 -14.55 5.04
C ASP A 6 -11.92 -13.51 4.34
N SER A 7 -11.84 -12.24 4.75
CA SER A 7 -12.51 -11.15 4.05
C SER A 7 -12.01 -11.01 2.61
N LEU A 8 -10.70 -10.98 2.39
CA LEU A 8 -10.11 -10.88 1.04
C LEU A 8 -10.51 -12.09 0.18
N ARG A 9 -10.42 -13.30 0.72
CA ARG A 9 -10.83 -14.54 0.03
C ARG A 9 -12.31 -14.51 -0.32
N HIS A 10 -13.18 -14.07 0.59
CA HIS A 10 -14.61 -13.95 0.36
C HIS A 10 -14.91 -13.01 -0.81
N TRP A 11 -14.28 -11.83 -0.85
CA TRP A 11 -14.41 -10.90 -1.98
C TRP A 11 -13.96 -11.50 -3.32
N VAL A 12 -12.89 -12.32 -3.31
CA VAL A 12 -12.41 -12.98 -4.54
C VAL A 12 -13.32 -14.12 -4.97
N ILE A 13 -13.76 -14.97 -4.04
CA ILE A 13 -14.51 -16.19 -4.36
C ILE A 13 -15.97 -15.87 -4.68
N GLU A 14 -16.63 -15.08 -3.85
CA GLU A 14 -18.08 -14.85 -3.96
C GLU A 14 -18.41 -13.70 -4.92
N TYR A 15 -17.53 -12.71 -5.01
CA TYR A 15 -17.77 -11.50 -5.81
C TYR A 15 -16.80 -11.33 -6.97
N HIS A 16 -15.89 -12.30 -7.18
CA HIS A 16 -14.97 -12.31 -8.32
C HIS A 16 -14.10 -11.05 -8.43
N VAL A 17 -13.72 -10.46 -7.29
CA VAL A 17 -12.85 -9.28 -7.26
C VAL A 17 -11.44 -9.62 -7.78
N ASP A 18 -10.96 -8.85 -8.75
CA ASP A 18 -9.66 -9.06 -9.41
C ASP A 18 -8.45 -8.52 -8.63
N GLY A 19 -8.66 -7.74 -7.57
CA GLY A 19 -7.58 -7.10 -6.85
C GLY A 19 -8.01 -6.11 -5.78
N PHE A 20 -7.04 -5.70 -4.97
CA PHE A 20 -7.24 -4.83 -3.82
C PHE A 20 -6.19 -3.72 -3.80
N ARG A 21 -6.64 -2.51 -3.46
CA ARG A 21 -5.78 -1.40 -3.07
C ARG A 21 -5.96 -1.19 -1.57
N PHE A 22 -4.88 -1.34 -0.82
CA PHE A 22 -4.86 -1.19 0.63
C PHE A 22 -4.61 0.25 1.00
N ASP A 23 -5.60 0.86 1.64
CA ASP A 23 -5.51 2.19 2.23
C ASP A 23 -4.54 2.20 3.40
N LEU A 24 -3.72 3.25 3.50
CA LEU A 24 -2.70 3.44 4.54
C LEU A 24 -1.96 2.15 4.92
N ALA A 25 -1.51 1.38 3.91
CA ALA A 25 -1.04 0.01 4.06
C ALA A 25 0.13 -0.16 5.05
N SER A 26 0.85 0.92 5.36
CA SER A 26 1.92 0.90 6.36
C SER A 26 1.42 0.57 7.78
N VAL A 27 0.15 0.84 8.09
CA VAL A 27 -0.43 0.47 9.40
C VAL A 27 -0.41 -1.06 9.62
N LEU A 28 -0.57 -1.83 8.53
CA LEU A 28 -0.52 -3.30 8.55
C LEU A 28 0.91 -3.84 8.71
N CYS A 29 1.90 -2.95 8.62
CA CYS A 29 3.31 -3.28 8.84
C CYS A 29 3.75 -3.06 10.30
N ARG A 30 2.87 -2.59 11.18
CA ARG A 30 3.19 -2.32 12.59
C ARG A 30 2.94 -3.54 13.48
N GLY A 31 3.77 -3.71 14.50
CA GLY A 31 3.59 -4.64 15.58
C GLY A 31 2.49 -4.20 16.55
N THR A 32 2.19 -5.05 17.53
CA THR A 32 1.20 -4.74 18.58
C THR A 32 1.60 -3.55 19.46
N ASP A 33 2.90 -3.25 19.52
CA ASP A 33 3.48 -2.09 20.20
C ASP A 33 3.52 -0.84 19.30
N GLY A 34 3.03 -0.93 18.06
CA GLY A 34 3.06 0.14 17.06
C GLY A 34 4.39 0.30 16.33
N SER A 35 5.42 -0.48 16.66
CA SER A 35 6.72 -0.42 15.99
C SER A 35 6.65 -1.00 14.57
N PRO A 36 7.36 -0.43 13.57
CA PRO A 36 7.40 -1.01 12.23
C PRO A 36 8.11 -2.38 12.24
N LEU A 37 7.52 -3.36 11.58
CA LEU A 37 8.09 -4.70 11.44
C LEU A 37 8.81 -4.85 10.10
N ASN A 38 10.02 -5.41 10.13
CA ASN A 38 10.76 -5.75 8.90
C ASN A 38 10.08 -6.85 8.08
N ALA A 39 9.34 -7.74 8.74
CA ALA A 39 8.63 -8.85 8.10
C ALA A 39 7.21 -8.99 8.67
N PRO A 40 6.27 -8.10 8.31
CA PRO A 40 4.93 -8.13 8.88
C PRO A 40 4.22 -9.44 8.52
N PRO A 41 3.71 -10.20 9.51
CA PRO A 41 3.15 -11.52 9.28
C PRO A 41 1.91 -11.48 8.37
N LEU A 42 1.07 -10.45 8.49
CA LEU A 42 -0.12 -10.28 7.65
C LEU A 42 0.23 -10.04 6.18
N ILE A 43 1.16 -9.12 5.89
CA ILE A 43 1.58 -8.84 4.51
C ILE A 43 2.21 -10.08 3.88
N ARG A 44 3.03 -10.81 4.65
CA ARG A 44 3.58 -12.11 4.22
C ARG A 44 2.48 -13.13 3.93
N ALA A 45 1.45 -13.20 4.77
CA ALA A 45 0.36 -14.15 4.59
C ALA A 45 -0.48 -13.82 3.34
N ILE A 46 -0.83 -12.55 3.12
CA ILE A 46 -1.54 -12.10 1.91
C ILE A 46 -0.74 -12.45 0.65
N THR A 47 0.57 -12.21 0.68
CA THR A 47 1.49 -12.51 -0.44
C THR A 47 1.53 -14.00 -0.78
N LYS A 48 1.50 -14.86 0.25
CA LYS A 48 1.64 -16.32 0.11
C LYS A 48 0.31 -17.06 -0.04
N ASP A 49 -0.80 -16.35 -0.02
CA ASP A 49 -2.12 -16.97 -0.11
C ASP A 49 -2.41 -17.46 -1.54
N ASN A 50 -2.81 -18.73 -1.66
CA ASN A 50 -3.04 -19.36 -2.97
C ASN A 50 -4.23 -18.75 -3.72
N ILE A 51 -5.27 -18.30 -3.01
CA ILE A 51 -6.47 -17.70 -3.63
C ILE A 51 -6.13 -16.29 -4.11
N LEU A 52 -5.42 -15.51 -3.29
CA LEU A 52 -5.00 -14.15 -3.62
C LEU A 52 -3.84 -14.10 -4.63
N SER A 53 -3.18 -15.23 -4.90
CA SER A 53 -2.03 -15.33 -5.81
C SER A 53 -2.27 -14.78 -7.21
N ARG A 54 -3.54 -14.72 -7.67
CA ARG A 54 -3.95 -14.17 -8.97
C ARG A 54 -4.47 -12.73 -8.92
N CYS A 55 -4.73 -12.19 -7.73
CA CYS A 55 -5.33 -10.87 -7.55
C CYS A 55 -4.29 -9.75 -7.62
N LYS A 56 -4.59 -8.61 -8.23
CA LYS A 56 -3.68 -7.45 -8.16
C LYS A 56 -3.66 -6.93 -6.73
N ILE A 57 -2.48 -6.66 -6.16
CA ILE A 57 -2.36 -6.19 -4.78
C ILE A 57 -1.53 -4.91 -4.79
N ILE A 58 -2.13 -3.82 -4.32
CA ILE A 58 -1.55 -2.47 -4.39
C ILE A 58 -1.53 -1.86 -2.99
N ALA A 59 -0.38 -1.35 -2.57
CA ALA A 59 -0.24 -0.62 -1.31
C ALA A 59 -0.33 0.89 -1.54
N GLU A 60 -0.97 1.60 -0.60
CA GLU A 60 -0.60 2.96 -0.25
C GLU A 60 0.47 2.90 0.86
N PRO A 61 1.77 3.00 0.53
CA PRO A 61 2.84 2.65 1.46
C PRO A 61 3.20 3.83 2.39
N TRP A 62 2.23 4.40 3.09
CA TRP A 62 2.43 5.36 4.18
C TRP A 62 1.31 5.26 5.22
N ASP A 63 1.48 5.89 6.38
CA ASP A 63 0.42 6.08 7.38
C ASP A 63 0.44 7.46 8.04
N CYS A 64 -0.62 7.79 8.78
CA CYS A 64 -0.77 9.06 9.47
C CYS A 64 0.14 9.23 10.71
N ALA A 65 0.84 8.17 11.12
CA ALA A 65 1.79 8.19 12.24
C ALA A 65 3.24 8.37 11.75
N GLY A 66 3.42 8.84 10.50
CA GLY A 66 4.71 9.25 9.94
C GLY A 66 5.54 8.13 9.33
N LEU A 67 5.05 6.89 9.27
CA LEU A 67 5.75 5.81 8.58
C LEU A 67 5.55 5.97 7.07
N TYR A 68 6.65 6.00 6.33
CA TYR A 68 6.67 6.17 4.88
C TYR A 68 7.55 5.10 4.24
N LEU A 69 6.94 4.21 3.46
CA LEU A 69 7.53 2.99 2.92
C LEU A 69 7.59 2.96 1.38
N VAL A 70 7.37 4.08 0.67
CA VAL A 70 7.46 4.11 -0.80
C VAL A 70 8.84 3.61 -1.26
N GLY A 71 8.86 2.56 -2.07
CA GLY A 71 10.03 1.87 -2.60
C GLY A 71 10.66 0.84 -1.65
N GLY A 72 10.16 0.76 -0.41
CA GLY A 72 10.62 -0.14 0.63
C GLY A 72 9.50 -0.93 1.30
N PHE A 73 8.31 -0.99 0.68
CA PHE A 73 7.20 -1.77 1.22
C PHE A 73 7.60 -3.26 1.20
N PRO A 74 7.31 -4.04 2.25
CA PRO A 74 7.64 -5.46 2.29
C PRO A 74 6.79 -6.21 1.27
N ASN A 75 7.27 -6.28 0.03
CA ASN A 75 6.46 -6.61 -1.15
C ASN A 75 6.61 -8.06 -1.62
N TRP A 76 7.69 -8.77 -1.28
CA TRP A 76 7.99 -10.13 -1.78
C TRP A 76 7.70 -10.30 -3.29
N ASP A 77 8.06 -9.29 -4.09
CA ASP A 77 7.81 -9.21 -5.54
C ASP A 77 6.33 -9.33 -5.98
N ARG A 78 5.40 -9.14 -5.05
CA ARG A 78 3.96 -9.36 -5.27
C ARG A 78 3.10 -8.11 -5.24
N TRP A 79 3.58 -7.07 -4.57
CA TRP A 79 2.84 -5.83 -4.35
C TRP A 79 3.30 -4.75 -5.32
N ALA A 80 2.34 -4.05 -5.92
CA ALA A 80 2.58 -2.74 -6.52
C ALA A 80 2.36 -1.65 -5.47
N GLU A 81 2.89 -0.45 -5.72
CA GLU A 81 2.83 0.67 -4.79
C GLU A 81 2.30 1.93 -5.46
N TRP A 82 1.52 2.71 -4.72
CA TRP A 82 1.11 4.03 -5.17
C TRP A 82 2.29 5.00 -5.09
N ASN A 83 2.72 5.52 -6.24
CA ASN A 83 3.92 6.34 -6.32
C ASN A 83 3.61 7.83 -6.10
N GLY A 84 3.65 8.25 -4.84
CA GLY A 84 3.49 9.67 -4.46
C GLY A 84 4.59 10.58 -5.02
N LYS A 85 5.83 10.07 -5.17
CA LYS A 85 6.94 10.84 -5.75
C LYS A 85 6.67 11.19 -7.22
N TYR A 86 6.22 10.22 -8.01
CA TYR A 86 5.83 10.44 -9.40
C TYR A 86 4.74 11.51 -9.53
N ARG A 87 3.69 11.43 -8.70
CA ARG A 87 2.62 12.44 -8.66
C ARG A 87 3.19 13.83 -8.40
N ASP A 88 4.07 13.97 -7.41
CA ASP A 88 4.59 15.26 -6.99
C ASP A 88 5.56 15.85 -8.02
N ASP A 89 6.41 15.03 -8.62
CA ASP A 89 7.37 15.46 -9.65
C ASP A 89 6.67 15.92 -10.94
N ILE A 90 5.72 15.14 -11.45
CA ILE A 90 4.95 15.51 -12.64
C ILE A 90 4.15 16.78 -12.40
N ARG A 91 3.55 16.95 -11.22
CA ARG A 91 2.82 18.17 -10.87
C ARG A 91 3.74 19.39 -10.84
N ARG A 92 4.94 19.28 -10.28
CA ARG A 92 5.94 20.37 -10.27
C ARG A 92 6.36 20.74 -11.68
N PHE A 93 6.65 19.74 -12.51
CA PHE A 93 7.04 19.93 -13.90
C PHE A 93 5.95 20.65 -14.71
N ILE A 94 4.70 20.17 -14.65
CA ILE A 94 3.59 20.74 -15.43
C ILE A 94 3.24 22.17 -15.00
N LYS A 95 3.29 22.47 -13.69
CA LYS A 95 2.94 23.80 -13.17
C LYS A 95 4.00 24.88 -13.46
N VAL A 96 5.13 24.55 -14.08
CA VAL A 96 6.27 25.46 -14.29
C VAL A 96 6.68 26.13 -12.97
N MET A 97 6.58 25.41 -11.84
CA MET A 97 6.89 26.03 -10.54
C MET A 97 8.41 26.17 -10.40
N PRO A 98 8.91 27.36 -10.02
CA PRO A 98 10.26 27.50 -9.52
C PRO A 98 10.46 26.55 -8.33
N VAL A 99 11.67 26.01 -8.19
CA VAL A 99 12.04 25.16 -7.05
C VAL A 99 11.79 25.94 -5.75
N GLY A 100 10.77 25.58 -4.97
CA GLY A 100 10.52 26.16 -3.63
C GLY A 100 9.05 26.41 -3.24
N GLU A 101 8.12 26.55 -4.18
CA GLU A 101 6.70 26.82 -3.86
C GLU A 101 5.83 25.59 -4.12
N THR A 102 5.61 24.73 -3.11
CA THR A 102 4.67 23.60 -3.24
C THR A 102 3.34 23.93 -2.57
N ARG A 103 2.31 24.25 -3.37
CA ARG A 103 0.90 24.17 -2.92
C ARG A 103 0.38 22.76 -3.19
N TYR A 104 0.23 21.99 -2.11
CA TYR A 104 -0.30 20.63 -2.16
C TYR A 104 -1.80 20.65 -2.51
N VAL A 105 -2.15 20.04 -3.64
CA VAL A 105 -3.51 19.56 -3.86
C VAL A 105 -3.51 18.14 -3.33
N VAL A 106 -4.06 17.93 -2.14
CA VAL A 106 -4.31 16.58 -1.62
C VAL A 106 -5.39 15.99 -2.52
N ILE A 107 -5.05 14.92 -3.24
CA ILE A 107 -6.05 14.01 -3.77
C ILE A 107 -5.93 12.80 -2.85
N ASP A 108 -6.87 12.73 -1.93
CA ASP A 108 -7.35 11.45 -1.41
C ASP A 108 -8.48 10.99 -2.35
#